data_AF-A0A8J3MDZ6-F1
#
_entry.id   AF-A0A8J3MDZ6-F1
#
_cell.length_a   1.000
_cell.length_b   1.000
_cell.length_c   1.000
_cell.angle_alpha   90.00
_cell.angle_beta   90.00
_cell.angle_gamma   90.00
#
_symmetry.space_group_name_H-M   'P 1'
#
loop_
_entity.id
_entity.type
_entity.pdbx_description
1 polymer ?
#
loop_
_entity_poly.entity_id
_entity_poly.type
_entity_poly.pdbx_seq_one_letter_code
_entity_poly.pdbx_strand_id
1 'polypeptide(L)'
;MFNGEILDPPYPRRVFSLPFTHKIRHASDDNHAHLDFLIWCLGFFEGTRLTTFEAGYLDATPIMTGKLTDFILTGGTQPSDALDLAERYWTDHVAKPRQIKRMIGIIHCLFLAQNPNHMPFEKFSYLYMALDACFKATSEMCSPPNRLSHAKRIEWTCQQFGMPVPDWATNSSEIATEISAVRNDAIHEALFFDEPLGFVTYGGSSGSGVGRNVPLQMEALTCRLIVALLGMPEAGYVRSPVNTRQRHGLCLK
;
A
#
# COMPACT_ATOMS: atom_id res chain seq x y z
N MET A 1 37.54 32.88 14.92
CA MET A 1 36.59 32.45 15.96
C MET A 1 35.21 32.79 15.44
N PHE A 2 34.39 31.79 15.08
CA PHE A 2 33.00 32.03 14.71
C PHE A 2 32.17 32.00 15.99
N ASN A 3 31.56 33.13 16.34
CA ASN A 3 30.59 33.19 17.43
C ASN A 3 29.22 32.89 16.82
N GLY A 4 28.76 31.65 16.94
CA GLY A 4 27.42 31.25 16.52
C GLY A 4 26.44 31.44 17.67
N GLU A 5 25.43 32.30 17.48
CA GLU A 5 24.25 32.30 18.33
C GLU A 5 23.33 31.14 17.92
N ILE A 6 22.92 30.34 18.90
CA ILE A 6 21.87 29.34 18.71
C ILE A 6 20.54 30.09 18.85
N LEU A 7 19.84 30.29 17.73
CA LEU A 7 18.47 30.77 17.76
C LEU A 7 17.55 29.58 18.03
N ASP A 8 16.80 29.64 19.12
CA ASP A 8 15.73 28.68 19.37
C ASP A 8 14.69 28.80 18.24
N PRO A 9 14.31 27.69 17.59
CA PRO A 9 13.29 27.75 16.56
C PRO A 9 11.97 28.24 17.17
N PRO A 10 11.19 29.06 16.45
CA PRO A 10 9.91 29.60 16.96
C PRO A 10 8.88 28.51 17.30
N TYR A 11 9.12 27.28 16.87
CA TYR A 11 8.30 26.11 17.18
C TYR A 11 9.21 24.96 17.66
N PRO A 12 9.22 24.64 18.98
CA PRO A 12 10.08 23.59 19.53
C PRO A 12 9.68 22.18 19.07
N ARG A 13 8.52 22.03 18.42
CA ARG A 13 7.99 20.76 17.90
C ARG A 13 7.32 20.98 16.53
N ARG A 14 7.67 20.17 15.53
CA ARG A 14 6.96 20.09 14.24
C ARG A 14 5.69 19.25 14.40
N VAL A 15 4.71 19.75 15.16
CA VAL A 15 3.40 19.09 15.31
C VAL A 15 2.36 19.98 14.65
N PHE A 16 1.93 19.59 13.45
CA PHE A 16 0.86 20.23 12.71
C PHE A 16 -0.37 19.33 12.79
N SER A 17 -1.30 19.64 13.68
CA SER A 17 -2.60 18.97 13.75
C SER A 17 -3.60 19.67 12.84
N LEU A 18 -4.34 18.92 12.05
CA LEU A 18 -5.50 19.41 11.32
C LEU A 18 -6.78 19.00 12.05
N PRO A 19 -7.86 19.80 12.02
CA PRO A 19 -9.12 19.42 12.63
C PRO A 19 -9.69 18.17 11.96
N PHE A 20 -10.32 17.30 12.75
CA PHE A 20 -11.05 16.16 12.21
C PHE A 20 -12.20 16.64 11.31
N THR A 21 -12.30 16.03 10.13
CA THR A 21 -13.27 16.40 9.10
C THR A 21 -14.50 15.50 9.06
N HIS A 22 -14.48 14.37 9.78
CA HIS A 22 -15.52 13.35 9.75
C HIS A 22 -15.92 12.93 11.17
N LYS A 23 -17.18 12.50 11.34
CA LYS A 23 -17.69 11.90 12.57
C LYS A 23 -18.35 10.57 12.23
N ILE A 24 -17.81 9.48 12.77
CA ILE A 24 -18.37 8.13 12.64
C ILE A 24 -19.00 7.76 13.97
N ARG A 25 -20.17 7.11 13.93
CA ARG A 25 -20.81 6.51 15.09
C ARG A 25 -20.84 5.00 14.89
N HIS A 26 -20.28 4.27 15.84
CA HIS A 26 -20.33 2.81 15.88
C HIS A 26 -21.15 2.38 17.10
N ALA A 27 -21.89 1.28 16.99
CA ALA A 27 -22.80 0.85 18.05
C ALA A 27 -22.06 0.31 19.30
N SER A 28 -20.81 -0.11 19.13
CA SER A 28 -19.89 -0.48 20.21
C SER A 28 -18.64 0.40 20.13
N ASP A 29 -18.33 1.15 21.18
CA ASP A 29 -17.16 2.04 21.27
C ASP A 29 -16.05 1.51 22.19
N ASP A 30 -16.16 0.25 22.63
CA ASP A 30 -15.28 -0.32 23.68
C ASP A 30 -13.85 -0.63 23.19
N ASN A 31 -13.58 -0.53 21.87
CA ASN A 31 -12.28 -0.91 21.31
C ASN A 31 -11.76 0.11 20.27
N HIS A 32 -10.89 1.02 20.71
CA HIS A 32 -10.25 1.99 19.83
C HIS A 32 -9.50 1.35 18.65
N ALA A 33 -8.85 0.20 18.84
CA ALA A 33 -8.12 -0.46 17.75
C ALA A 33 -9.04 -0.96 16.64
N HIS A 34 -10.28 -1.33 17.00
CA HIS A 34 -11.33 -1.71 16.05
C HIS A 34 -11.75 -0.50 15.21
N LEU A 35 -12.06 0.62 15.86
CA LEU A 35 -12.43 1.86 15.17
C LEU A 35 -11.30 2.37 14.27
N ASP A 36 -10.06 2.34 14.74
CA ASP A 36 -8.90 2.72 13.94
C ASP A 36 -8.80 1.87 12.68
N PHE A 37 -8.96 0.55 12.80
CA PHE A 37 -8.95 -0.37 11.66
C PHE A 37 -10.06 -0.05 10.65
N LEU A 38 -11.29 0.16 11.12
CA LEU A 38 -12.43 0.51 10.26
C LEU A 38 -12.16 1.82 9.50
N ILE A 39 -11.58 2.82 10.16
CA ILE A 39 -11.24 4.12 9.55
C ILE A 39 -10.18 3.97 8.47
N TRP A 40 -9.16 3.13 8.69
CA TRP A 40 -8.16 2.84 7.66
C TRP A 40 -8.76 2.15 6.44
N CYS A 41 -9.63 1.16 6.63
CA CYS A 41 -10.34 0.49 5.54
C CYS A 41 -11.28 1.45 4.80
N LEU A 42 -12.03 2.28 5.52
CA LEU A 42 -12.88 3.31 4.90
C LEU A 42 -12.06 4.29 4.06
N GLY A 43 -10.93 4.76 4.59
CA GLY A 43 -10.02 5.63 3.83
C GLY A 43 -9.49 4.98 2.56
N PHE A 44 -9.19 3.68 2.61
CA PHE A 44 -8.83 2.90 1.41
C PHE A 44 -9.96 2.91 0.37
N PHE A 45 -11.19 2.57 0.73
CA PHE A 45 -12.30 2.54 -0.24
C PHE A 45 -12.71 3.92 -0.77
N GLU A 46 -12.61 4.96 0.06
CA GLU A 46 -12.77 6.35 -0.36
C GLU A 46 -11.59 6.87 -1.19
N GLY A 47 -10.45 6.17 -1.21
CA GLY A 47 -9.22 6.62 -1.84
C GLY A 47 -8.71 7.94 -1.27
N THR A 48 -8.88 8.14 0.04
CA THR A 48 -8.39 9.30 0.79
C THR A 48 -7.86 8.87 2.16
N ARG A 49 -6.85 9.57 2.66
CA ARG A 49 -6.29 9.21 3.97
C ARG A 49 -7.22 9.68 5.08
N LEU A 50 -7.79 8.72 5.81
CA LEU A 50 -8.50 8.98 7.06
C LEU A 50 -7.65 8.51 8.24
N THR A 51 -7.67 9.26 9.33
CA THR A 51 -6.92 8.93 10.54
C THR A 51 -7.60 9.48 11.79
N THR A 52 -7.44 8.77 12.90
CA THR A 52 -7.83 9.18 14.26
C THR A 52 -6.70 9.91 14.98
N PHE A 53 -5.49 9.95 14.42
CA PHE A 53 -4.36 10.62 15.02
C PHE A 53 -4.41 12.13 14.77
N GLU A 54 -4.46 12.91 15.84
CA GLU A 54 -4.40 14.38 15.77
C GLU A 54 -3.06 14.90 15.23
N ALA A 55 -1.97 14.13 15.41
CA ALA A 55 -0.59 14.56 15.12
C ALA A 55 0.19 13.59 14.21
N GLY A 56 -0.45 13.07 13.16
CA GLY A 56 0.24 12.25 12.15
C GLY A 56 0.99 13.09 11.12
N TYR A 57 2.23 13.52 11.41
CA TYR A 57 3.06 14.21 10.41
C TYR A 57 3.55 13.21 9.35
N LEU A 58 3.10 13.39 8.11
CA LEU A 58 3.44 12.54 6.96
C LEU A 58 3.98 13.37 5.80
N ASP A 59 4.36 14.61 6.10
CA ASP A 59 4.62 15.64 5.11
C ASP A 59 3.43 15.83 4.14
N ALA A 60 3.61 15.70 2.82
CA ALA A 60 2.55 15.90 1.84
C ALA A 60 1.73 14.62 1.57
N THR A 61 0.41 14.68 1.75
CA THR A 61 -0.54 13.62 1.36
C THR A 61 -1.60 14.16 0.41
N PRO A 62 -1.98 13.44 -0.66
CA PRO A 62 -3.16 13.78 -1.45
C PRO A 62 -4.42 13.81 -0.57
N ILE A 63 -5.18 14.89 -0.64
CA ILE A 63 -6.44 15.09 0.13
C ILE A 63 -7.71 14.86 -0.70
N MET A 64 -7.57 14.69 -2.01
CA MET A 64 -8.69 14.51 -2.93
C MET A 64 -9.21 13.07 -2.87
N THR A 65 -10.51 12.90 -2.66
CA THR A 65 -11.19 11.60 -2.69
C THR A 65 -10.92 10.85 -3.98
N GLY A 66 -10.73 9.54 -3.88
CA GLY A 66 -10.43 8.64 -4.98
C GLY A 66 -9.03 8.84 -5.57
N LYS A 67 -8.14 9.60 -4.94
CA LYS A 67 -6.78 9.80 -5.47
C LYS A 67 -5.83 8.68 -5.07
N LEU A 68 -6.03 8.08 -3.90
CA LEU A 68 -5.11 7.10 -3.31
C LEU A 68 -5.34 5.65 -3.76
N THR A 69 -6.29 5.41 -4.66
CA THR A 69 -6.62 4.08 -5.20
C THR A 69 -6.78 4.13 -6.71
N ASP A 70 -6.69 2.95 -7.35
CA ASP A 70 -6.79 2.80 -8.81
C ASP A 70 -8.18 2.34 -9.31
N PHE A 71 -9.18 2.31 -8.42
CA PHE A 71 -10.56 1.93 -8.73
C PHE A 71 -11.54 3.07 -8.47
N ILE A 72 -12.77 2.88 -8.95
CA ILE A 72 -13.94 3.67 -8.58
C ILE A 72 -15.01 2.74 -8.03
N LEU A 73 -15.74 3.17 -6.99
CA LEU A 73 -16.87 2.40 -6.48
C LEU A 73 -18.05 2.51 -7.46
N THR A 74 -18.66 1.37 -7.80
CA THR A 74 -19.77 1.27 -8.76
C THR A 74 -20.91 0.42 -8.20
N GLY A 75 -21.96 0.16 -8.99
CA GLY A 75 -23.07 -0.72 -8.56
C GLY A 75 -23.90 -0.17 -7.40
N GLY A 76 -23.85 1.14 -7.16
CA GLY A 76 -24.49 1.77 -6.01
C GLY A 76 -23.86 1.37 -4.67
N THR A 77 -22.61 0.90 -4.67
CA THR A 77 -21.81 0.65 -3.46
C THR A 77 -21.84 1.88 -2.56
N GLN A 78 -22.10 1.67 -1.28
CA GLN A 78 -22.12 2.70 -0.24
C GLN A 78 -20.92 2.53 0.71
N PRO A 79 -20.54 3.57 1.46
CA PRO A 79 -19.53 3.46 2.51
C PRO A 79 -19.81 2.35 3.54
N SER A 80 -21.09 2.06 3.82
CA SER A 80 -21.49 0.96 4.71
C SER A 80 -21.05 -0.42 4.19
N ASP A 81 -21.11 -0.65 2.87
CA ASP A 81 -20.71 -1.93 2.28
C ASP A 81 -19.19 -2.19 2.52
N ALA A 82 -18.39 -1.12 2.46
CA ALA A 82 -16.97 -1.13 2.78
C ALA A 82 -16.70 -1.40 4.27
N LEU A 83 -17.50 -0.81 5.16
CA LEU A 83 -17.41 -1.05 6.59
C LEU A 83 -17.84 -2.47 6.95
N ASP A 84 -18.88 -3.02 6.33
CA ASP A 84 -19.32 -4.41 6.56
C ASP A 84 -18.24 -5.43 6.13
N LEU A 85 -17.49 -5.14 5.07
CA LEU A 85 -16.35 -5.94 4.66
C LEU A 85 -15.20 -5.87 5.68
N ALA A 86 -14.89 -4.66 6.15
CA ALA A 86 -13.88 -4.45 7.18
C ALA A 86 -14.27 -5.13 8.50
N GLU A 87 -15.54 -5.04 8.90
CA GLU A 87 -16.08 -5.64 10.13
C GLU A 87 -15.92 -7.16 10.12
N ARG A 88 -16.22 -7.80 8.99
CA ARG A 88 -15.98 -9.25 8.80
C ARG A 88 -14.51 -9.58 8.94
N TYR A 89 -13.62 -8.85 8.26
CA TYR A 89 -12.18 -9.06 8.37
C TYR A 89 -11.68 -8.91 9.81
N TRP A 90 -12.16 -7.89 10.53
CA TRP A 90 -11.83 -7.66 11.93
C TRP A 90 -12.26 -8.85 12.79
N THR A 91 -13.52 -9.27 12.67
CA THR A 91 -14.11 -10.36 13.44
C THR A 91 -13.33 -11.67 13.24
N ASP A 92 -13.00 -11.99 11.99
CA ASP A 92 -12.26 -13.20 11.62
C ASP A 92 -10.81 -13.21 12.16
N HIS A 93 -10.23 -12.03 12.42
CA HIS A 93 -8.82 -11.88 12.77
C HIS A 93 -8.58 -11.20 14.12
N VAL A 94 -9.61 -10.96 14.94
CA VAL A 94 -9.47 -10.29 16.24
C VAL A 94 -8.53 -11.05 17.19
N ALA A 95 -8.51 -12.38 17.10
CA ALA A 95 -7.59 -13.25 17.83
C ALA A 95 -6.14 -13.18 17.32
N LYS A 96 -5.88 -12.51 16.19
CA LYS A 96 -4.57 -12.31 15.56
C LYS A 96 -4.25 -10.82 15.38
N PRO A 97 -3.95 -10.06 16.45
CA PRO A 97 -3.76 -8.60 16.37
C PRO A 97 -2.69 -8.14 15.36
N ARG A 98 -1.66 -8.96 15.13
CA ARG A 98 -0.63 -8.68 14.11
C ARG A 98 -1.18 -8.68 12.69
N GLN A 99 -2.20 -9.48 12.38
CA GLN A 99 -2.83 -9.52 11.05
C GLN A 99 -3.61 -8.23 10.78
N ILE A 100 -4.38 -7.77 11.77
CA ILE A 100 -5.07 -6.46 11.72
C ILE A 100 -4.08 -5.32 11.50
N LYS A 101 -3.02 -5.24 12.32
CA LYS A 101 -1.98 -4.20 12.17
C LYS A 101 -1.26 -4.29 10.82
N ARG A 102 -1.11 -5.49 10.26
CA ARG A 102 -0.51 -5.70 8.94
C ARG A 102 -1.39 -5.13 7.83
N MET A 103 -2.70 -5.34 7.88
CA MET A 103 -3.64 -4.72 6.93
C MET A 103 -3.54 -3.19 6.97
N ILE A 104 -3.54 -2.59 8.17
CA ILE A 104 -3.30 -1.14 8.34
C ILE A 104 -1.95 -0.74 7.74
N GLY A 105 -0.89 -1.50 8.00
CA GLY A 105 0.45 -1.27 7.46
C GLY A 105 0.51 -1.30 5.93
N ILE A 106 -0.20 -2.24 5.30
CA ILE A 106 -0.30 -2.36 3.83
C ILE A 106 -0.95 -1.09 3.26
N ILE A 107 -2.13 -0.71 3.77
CA ILE A 107 -2.86 0.51 3.33
C ILE A 107 -1.99 1.75 3.56
N HIS A 108 -1.34 1.83 4.72
CA HIS A 108 -0.50 2.95 5.07
C HIS A 108 0.71 3.09 4.12
N CYS A 109 1.40 2.00 3.80
CA CYS A 109 2.52 2.01 2.85
C CYS A 109 2.07 2.38 1.44
N LEU A 110 0.92 1.88 0.98
CA LEU A 110 0.31 2.28 -0.28
C LEU A 110 0.06 3.80 -0.33
N PHE A 111 -0.42 4.40 0.76
CA PHE A 111 -0.66 5.84 0.84
C PHE A 111 0.63 6.65 0.91
N LEU A 112 1.64 6.18 1.66
CA LEU A 112 2.95 6.82 1.73
C LEU A 112 3.62 6.85 0.35
N ALA A 113 3.53 5.77 -0.42
CA ALA A 113 4.09 5.71 -1.78
C ALA A 113 3.57 6.81 -2.72
N GLN A 114 2.44 7.44 -2.39
CA GLN A 114 1.77 8.45 -3.21
C GLN A 114 2.02 9.89 -2.74
N ASN A 115 2.95 10.10 -1.79
CA ASN A 115 3.43 11.45 -1.49
C ASN A 115 4.10 12.04 -2.75
N PRO A 116 3.65 13.23 -3.22
CA PRO A 116 4.18 13.86 -4.43
C PRO A 116 5.64 14.31 -4.32
N ASN A 117 6.17 14.43 -3.10
CA ASN A 117 7.54 14.86 -2.83
C ASN A 117 8.53 13.70 -2.73
N HIS A 118 8.06 12.44 -2.75
CA HIS A 118 8.95 11.29 -2.65
C HIS A 118 9.82 11.12 -3.88
N MET A 119 11.09 10.81 -3.65
CA MET A 119 12.00 10.33 -4.67
C MET A 119 11.56 8.94 -5.19
N PRO A 120 11.94 8.57 -6.42
CA PRO A 120 11.53 7.30 -7.02
C PRO A 120 11.85 6.06 -6.17
N PHE A 121 13.01 6.02 -5.51
CA PHE A 121 13.40 4.88 -4.68
C PHE A 121 12.55 4.78 -3.39
N GLU A 122 12.11 5.90 -2.82
CA GLU A 122 11.25 5.93 -1.63
C GLU A 122 9.87 5.37 -1.99
N LYS A 123 9.29 5.87 -3.10
CA LYS A 123 8.04 5.35 -3.65
C LYS A 123 8.13 3.83 -3.89
N PHE A 124 9.18 3.39 -4.57
CA PHE A 124 9.42 1.96 -4.82
C PHE A 124 9.50 1.17 -3.51
N SER A 125 10.25 1.66 -2.52
CA SER A 125 10.44 0.99 -1.23
C SER A 125 9.11 0.81 -0.49
N TYR A 126 8.27 1.85 -0.43
CA TYR A 126 6.95 1.75 0.20
C TYR A 126 6.03 0.76 -0.52
N LEU A 127 6.01 0.76 -1.85
CA LEU A 127 5.21 -0.19 -2.63
C LEU A 127 5.71 -1.62 -2.44
N TYR A 128 7.02 -1.83 -2.42
CA TYR A 128 7.60 -3.15 -2.19
C TYR A 128 7.26 -3.66 -0.78
N MET A 129 7.36 -2.80 0.24
CA MET A 129 6.97 -3.12 1.61
C MET A 129 5.49 -3.50 1.70
N ALA A 130 4.61 -2.78 0.99
CA ALA A 130 3.19 -3.12 0.92
C ALA A 130 2.96 -4.50 0.29
N LEU A 131 3.61 -4.80 -0.82
CA LEU A 131 3.49 -6.10 -1.50
C LEU A 131 4.04 -7.27 -0.66
N ASP A 132 5.17 -7.11 0.01
CA ASP A 132 5.71 -8.16 0.89
C ASP A 132 4.84 -8.35 2.15
N ALA A 133 4.23 -7.27 2.65
CA ALA A 133 3.23 -7.35 3.71
C ALA A 133 1.94 -8.04 3.24
N CYS A 134 1.48 -7.82 2.00
CA CYS A 134 0.39 -8.59 1.38
C CYS A 134 0.72 -10.08 1.35
N PHE A 135 1.91 -10.46 0.88
CA PHE A 135 2.37 -11.85 0.93
C PHE A 135 2.29 -12.41 2.35
N LYS A 136 2.79 -11.67 3.34
CA LYS A 136 2.76 -12.13 4.73
C LYS A 136 1.33 -12.27 5.24
N ALA A 137 0.42 -11.36 4.88
CA ALA A 137 -0.99 -11.44 5.24
C ALA A 137 -1.66 -12.68 4.62
N THR A 138 -1.38 -12.96 3.35
CA THR A 138 -1.86 -14.17 2.66
C THR A 138 -1.27 -15.44 3.26
N SER A 139 0.00 -15.43 3.69
CA SER A 139 0.66 -16.60 4.29
C SER A 139 0.03 -17.06 5.62
N GLU A 140 -0.71 -16.18 6.30
CA GLU A 140 -1.45 -16.52 7.52
C GLU A 140 -2.82 -17.17 7.23
N MET A 141 -3.27 -17.10 5.98
CA MET A 141 -4.54 -17.64 5.48
C MET A 141 -4.32 -18.89 4.61
N CYS A 142 -3.26 -18.87 3.79
CA CYS A 142 -2.86 -19.93 2.88
C CYS A 142 -1.41 -20.32 3.17
N SER A 143 -1.12 -21.61 3.33
CA SER A 143 0.25 -22.07 3.63
C SER A 143 1.14 -21.97 2.38
N PRO A 144 2.23 -21.18 2.40
CA PRO A 144 3.17 -21.16 1.28
C PRO A 144 4.02 -22.44 1.23
N PRO A 145 4.63 -22.76 0.07
CA PRO A 145 5.62 -23.82 -0.01
C PRO A 145 6.81 -23.59 0.94
N ASN A 146 7.38 -24.67 1.48
CA ASN A 146 8.45 -24.64 2.49
C ASN A 146 9.69 -23.82 2.12
N ARG A 147 9.96 -23.61 0.82
CA ARG A 147 11.12 -22.86 0.30
C ARG A 147 10.72 -21.82 -0.73
N LEU A 148 9.70 -21.03 -0.43
CA LEU A 148 9.33 -19.92 -1.30
C LEU A 148 10.36 -18.78 -1.20
N SER A 149 11.11 -18.57 -2.28
CA SER A 149 12.09 -17.48 -2.36
C SER A 149 11.40 -16.12 -2.35
N HIS A 150 12.12 -15.07 -1.93
CA HIS A 150 11.59 -13.71 -1.90
C HIS A 150 11.08 -13.26 -3.28
N ALA A 151 11.83 -13.60 -4.33
CA ALA A 151 11.48 -13.31 -5.72
C ALA A 151 10.16 -13.96 -6.19
N LYS A 152 9.72 -15.07 -5.56
CA LYS A 152 8.47 -15.78 -5.92
C LYS A 152 7.25 -15.38 -5.08
N ARG A 153 7.43 -14.52 -4.06
CA ARG A 153 6.35 -14.17 -3.11
C ARG A 153 5.18 -13.47 -3.78
N ILE A 154 5.44 -12.51 -4.66
CA ILE A 154 4.39 -11.72 -5.31
C ILE A 154 3.63 -12.61 -6.30
N GLU A 155 4.33 -13.35 -7.14
CA GLU A 155 3.73 -14.35 -8.04
C GLU A 155 2.83 -15.33 -7.28
N TRP A 156 3.33 -15.94 -6.20
CA TRP A 156 2.55 -16.86 -5.39
C TRP A 156 1.31 -16.19 -4.78
N THR A 157 1.44 -14.94 -4.32
CA THR A 157 0.32 -14.19 -3.73
C THR A 157 -0.75 -13.90 -4.77
N CYS A 158 -0.38 -13.49 -5.98
CA CYS A 158 -1.32 -13.31 -7.09
C CYS A 158 -2.06 -14.62 -7.42
N GLN A 159 -1.34 -15.74 -7.44
CA GLN A 159 -1.93 -17.07 -7.69
C GLN A 159 -2.97 -17.47 -6.64
N GLN A 160 -2.79 -17.10 -5.37
CA GLN A 160 -3.77 -17.40 -4.30
C GLN A 160 -5.14 -16.73 -4.53
N PHE A 161 -5.16 -15.62 -5.27
CA PHE A 161 -6.38 -14.86 -5.54
C PHE A 161 -6.80 -14.89 -7.01
N GLY A 162 -6.16 -15.73 -7.83
CA GLY A 162 -6.43 -15.80 -9.27
C GLY A 162 -6.19 -14.48 -10.02
N MET A 163 -5.24 -13.66 -9.54
CA MET A 163 -4.86 -12.40 -10.18
C MET A 163 -3.87 -12.66 -11.32
N PRO A 164 -3.93 -11.91 -12.44
CA PRO A 164 -2.87 -11.91 -13.43
C PRO A 164 -1.53 -11.50 -12.80
N VAL A 165 -0.49 -12.31 -13.00
CA VAL A 165 0.87 -12.00 -12.52
C VAL A 165 1.50 -11.00 -13.49
N PRO A 166 1.95 -9.82 -13.02
CA PRO A 166 2.64 -8.87 -13.90
C PRO A 166 4.00 -9.39 -14.35
N ASP A 167 4.43 -9.02 -15.56
CA ASP A 167 5.70 -9.50 -16.14
C ASP A 167 6.91 -9.27 -15.23
N TRP A 168 6.98 -8.12 -14.55
CA TRP A 168 8.07 -7.78 -13.62
C TRP A 168 8.08 -8.62 -12.32
N ALA A 169 6.99 -9.35 -12.03
CA ALA A 169 6.87 -10.23 -10.88
C ALA A 169 6.97 -11.72 -11.25
N THR A 170 6.94 -12.06 -12.54
CA THR A 170 6.99 -13.46 -13.01
C THR A 170 8.41 -14.01 -12.90
N ASN A 171 8.58 -15.12 -12.18
CA ASN A 171 9.88 -15.78 -12.04
C ASN A 171 9.98 -17.00 -12.97
N SER A 172 10.20 -16.76 -14.27
CA SER A 172 10.23 -17.81 -15.30
C SER A 172 11.55 -18.60 -15.37
N SER A 173 12.64 -18.12 -14.76
CA SER A 173 14.00 -18.63 -15.03
C SER A 173 14.87 -18.92 -13.81
N GLU A 174 14.29 -19.05 -12.60
CA GLU A 174 15.04 -19.18 -11.33
C GLU A 174 15.96 -17.98 -10.99
N ILE A 175 15.99 -16.94 -11.82
CA ILE A 175 16.68 -15.68 -11.59
C ILE A 175 15.83 -14.78 -10.68
N ALA A 176 16.46 -13.82 -9.99
CA ALA A 176 15.75 -12.76 -9.29
C ALA A 176 14.78 -12.03 -10.23
N THR A 177 13.56 -11.74 -9.77
CA THR A 177 12.66 -10.83 -10.51
C THR A 177 13.24 -9.42 -10.50
N GLU A 178 12.91 -8.62 -11.50
CA GLU A 178 13.38 -7.23 -11.64
C GLU A 178 13.27 -6.45 -10.32
N ILE A 179 12.09 -6.45 -9.72
CA ILE A 179 11.84 -5.73 -8.47
C ILE A 179 12.58 -6.33 -7.27
N SER A 180 12.86 -7.64 -7.26
CA SER A 180 13.60 -8.27 -6.16
C SER A 180 15.09 -7.93 -6.23
N ALA A 181 15.65 -7.81 -7.44
CA ALA A 181 17.01 -7.32 -7.66
C ALA A 181 17.13 -5.85 -7.22
N VAL A 182 16.26 -4.97 -7.74
CA VAL A 182 16.25 -3.54 -7.39
C VAL A 182 16.11 -3.33 -5.88
N ARG A 183 15.25 -4.10 -5.20
CA ARG A 183 15.10 -4.03 -3.74
C ARG A 183 16.36 -4.51 -3.01
N ASN A 184 17.02 -5.55 -3.49
CA ASN A 184 18.24 -6.04 -2.85
C ASN A 184 19.35 -4.99 -2.95
N ASP A 185 19.56 -4.40 -4.12
CA ASP A 185 20.58 -3.37 -4.31
C ASP A 185 20.28 -2.13 -3.46
N ALA A 186 19.01 -1.71 -3.39
CA ALA A 186 18.61 -0.53 -2.61
C ALA A 186 18.85 -0.71 -1.10
N ILE A 187 18.68 -1.92 -0.59
CA ILE A 187 18.78 -2.20 0.85
C ILE A 187 20.20 -2.62 1.26
N HIS A 188 20.88 -3.41 0.43
CA HIS A 188 22.19 -3.98 0.77
C HIS A 188 23.35 -3.12 0.30
N GLU A 189 23.20 -2.47 -0.85
CA GLU A 189 24.27 -1.68 -1.47
C GLU A 189 24.01 -0.17 -1.46
N ALA A 190 22.81 0.25 -1.02
CA ALA A 190 22.33 1.63 -1.13
C ALA A 190 22.33 2.16 -2.58
N LEU A 191 22.03 1.26 -3.54
CA LEU A 191 21.97 1.56 -4.97
C LEU A 191 20.56 1.37 -5.54
N PHE A 192 20.17 2.22 -6.48
CA PHE A 192 18.92 2.10 -7.23
C PHE A 192 19.26 2.16 -8.72
N PHE A 193 19.19 1.03 -9.43
CA PHE A 193 19.67 0.89 -10.82
C PHE A 193 21.14 1.32 -10.99
N ASP A 194 22.04 0.71 -10.21
CA ASP A 194 23.50 0.94 -10.19
C ASP A 194 23.96 2.36 -9.82
N GLU A 195 23.06 3.21 -9.35
CA GLU A 195 23.35 4.60 -8.96
C GLU A 195 22.98 4.85 -7.50
N PRO A 196 23.60 5.82 -6.80
CA PRO A 196 23.20 6.17 -5.44
C PRO A 196 21.71 6.54 -5.36
N LEU A 197 21.07 6.25 -4.22
CA LEU A 197 19.66 6.55 -4.00
C LEU A 197 19.34 8.03 -4.31
N GLY A 198 18.36 8.25 -5.19
CA GLY A 198 17.89 9.58 -5.58
C GLY A 198 18.49 10.15 -6.87
N PHE A 199 19.47 9.47 -7.48
CA PHE A 199 20.11 9.96 -8.71
C PHE A 199 19.42 9.50 -10.00
N VAL A 200 18.58 8.47 -9.94
CA VAL A 200 17.86 7.93 -11.10
C VAL A 200 16.40 7.59 -10.80
N THR A 201 15.62 7.49 -11.87
CA THR A 201 14.24 7.01 -11.83
C THR A 201 14.17 5.49 -11.98
N TYR A 202 12.99 4.92 -11.74
CA TYR A 202 12.76 3.51 -12.01
C TYR A 202 13.00 3.19 -13.50
N GLY A 203 13.86 2.21 -13.78
CA GLY A 203 14.35 1.86 -15.12
C GLY A 203 15.72 2.45 -15.46
N GLY A 204 16.37 3.17 -14.53
CA GLY A 204 17.70 3.75 -14.69
C GLY A 204 17.73 5.03 -15.54
N SER A 205 18.95 5.44 -15.92
CA SER A 205 19.21 6.66 -16.71
C SER A 205 18.94 6.50 -18.20
N SER A 206 18.92 5.25 -18.69
CA SER A 206 18.70 4.94 -20.10
C SER A 206 17.23 5.18 -20.43
N GLY A 207 16.92 6.19 -21.23
CA GLY A 207 15.56 6.62 -21.58
C GLY A 207 14.72 5.63 -22.39
N SER A 208 14.97 4.31 -22.31
CA SER A 208 14.29 3.25 -23.07
C SER A 208 12.81 3.07 -22.72
N GLY A 209 12.32 3.72 -21.65
CA GLY A 209 10.91 3.68 -21.25
C GLY A 209 10.42 2.32 -20.70
N VAL A 210 11.21 1.26 -20.89
CA VAL A 210 11.01 -0.07 -20.31
C VAL A 210 11.05 0.05 -18.79
N GLY A 211 10.05 -0.49 -18.11
CA GLY A 211 9.96 -0.47 -16.63
C GLY A 211 9.36 0.80 -16.01
N ARG A 212 9.23 1.93 -16.72
CA ARG A 212 8.75 3.21 -16.11
C ARG A 212 7.37 3.13 -15.43
N ASN A 213 6.51 2.22 -15.88
CA ASN A 213 5.18 2.06 -15.31
C ASN A 213 5.14 1.06 -14.14
N VAL A 214 6.23 0.35 -13.81
CA VAL A 214 6.23 -0.69 -12.76
C VAL A 214 5.74 -0.14 -11.41
N PRO A 215 6.17 1.05 -10.92
CA PRO A 215 5.60 1.58 -9.68
C PRO A 215 4.08 1.80 -9.73
N LEU A 216 3.53 2.24 -10.88
CA LEU A 216 2.07 2.37 -11.04
C LEU A 216 1.37 1.01 -11.04
N GLN A 217 2.00 0.00 -11.64
CA GLN A 217 1.48 -1.38 -11.62
C GLN A 217 1.55 -1.99 -10.22
N MET A 218 2.57 -1.67 -9.43
CA MET A 218 2.69 -2.08 -8.03
C MET A 218 1.59 -1.45 -7.17
N GLU A 219 1.26 -0.17 -7.37
CA GLU A 219 0.11 0.50 -6.73
C GLU A 219 -1.19 -0.22 -7.05
N ALA A 220 -1.45 -0.45 -8.34
CA ALA A 220 -2.64 -1.12 -8.84
C ALA A 220 -2.76 -2.56 -8.30
N LEU A 221 -1.65 -3.31 -8.28
CA LEU A 221 -1.62 -4.65 -7.72
C LEU A 221 -1.88 -4.64 -6.21
N THR A 222 -1.29 -3.70 -5.48
CA THR A 222 -1.50 -3.55 -4.04
C THR A 222 -2.98 -3.27 -3.72
N CYS A 223 -3.64 -2.41 -4.50
CA CYS A 223 -5.08 -2.15 -4.34
C CYS A 223 -5.92 -3.43 -4.52
N ARG A 224 -5.65 -4.23 -5.56
CA ARG A 224 -6.33 -5.53 -5.79
C ARG A 224 -6.08 -6.49 -4.64
N LEU A 225 -4.84 -6.59 -4.16
CA LEU A 225 -4.47 -7.45 -3.04
C LEU A 225 -5.19 -7.06 -1.75
N ILE A 226 -5.32 -5.77 -1.45
CA ILE A 226 -6.09 -5.30 -0.29
C ILE A 226 -7.56 -5.74 -0.41
N VAL A 227 -8.19 -5.51 -1.56
CA VAL A 227 -9.61 -5.92 -1.79
C VAL A 227 -9.78 -7.44 -1.64
N ALA A 228 -8.87 -8.23 -2.20
CA ALA A 228 -8.90 -9.68 -2.08
C ALA A 228 -8.72 -10.14 -0.63
N LEU A 229 -7.73 -9.58 0.08
CA LEU A 229 -7.44 -9.89 1.48
C LEU A 229 -8.58 -9.50 2.42
N LEU A 230 -9.30 -8.41 2.13
CA LEU A 230 -10.48 -8.00 2.91
C LEU A 230 -11.68 -8.93 2.71
N GLY A 231 -11.62 -9.89 1.77
CA GLY A 231 -12.64 -10.93 1.60
C GLY A 231 -13.37 -10.90 0.27
N MET A 232 -12.84 -10.19 -0.75
CA MET A 232 -13.44 -10.16 -2.10
C MET A 232 -12.49 -10.66 -3.21
N PRO A 233 -11.90 -11.87 -3.10
CA PRO A 233 -10.96 -12.38 -4.10
C PRO A 233 -11.60 -12.63 -5.47
N GLU A 234 -12.92 -12.85 -5.52
CA GLU A 234 -13.66 -13.15 -6.74
C GLU A 234 -14.14 -11.90 -7.50
N ALA A 235 -13.95 -10.69 -6.94
CA ALA A 235 -14.40 -9.46 -7.58
C ALA A 235 -13.75 -9.28 -8.95
N GLY A 236 -14.53 -8.90 -9.97
CA GLY A 236 -14.01 -8.68 -11.32
C GLY A 236 -12.87 -7.65 -11.37
N TYR A 237 -12.91 -6.65 -10.49
CA TYR A 237 -11.82 -5.70 -10.26
C TYR A 237 -10.50 -6.39 -9.87
N VAL A 238 -10.52 -7.35 -8.95
CA VAL A 238 -9.33 -8.07 -8.46
C VAL A 238 -8.60 -8.78 -9.59
N ARG A 239 -9.34 -9.31 -10.57
CA ARG A 239 -8.79 -10.03 -11.72
C ARG A 239 -8.45 -9.14 -12.92
N SER A 240 -8.70 -7.84 -12.82
CA SER A 240 -8.44 -6.91 -13.92
C SER A 240 -6.94 -6.67 -14.11
N PRO A 241 -6.47 -6.37 -15.35
CA PRO A 241 -5.05 -6.12 -15.61
C PRO A 241 -4.51 -4.91 -14.84
N VAL A 242 -3.25 -4.97 -14.41
CA VAL A 242 -2.58 -3.84 -13.74
C VAL A 242 -1.75 -2.97 -14.70
N ASN A 243 -1.56 -3.42 -15.93
CA ASN A 243 -0.72 -2.76 -16.95
C ASN A 243 -1.47 -1.64 -17.72
N THR A 244 -2.57 -1.14 -17.19
CA THR A 244 -3.40 -0.09 -17.78
C THR A 244 -3.49 1.13 -16.86
N ARG A 245 -3.78 2.30 -17.43
CA ARG A 245 -4.10 3.52 -16.68
C ARG A 245 -5.59 3.71 -16.44
N GLN A 246 -6.42 2.80 -16.94
CA GLN A 246 -7.87 2.85 -16.75
C GLN A 246 -8.22 2.53 -15.30
N ARG A 247 -9.13 3.30 -14.73
CA ARG A 247 -9.75 2.94 -13.46
C ARG A 247 -10.81 1.88 -13.70
N HIS A 248 -10.78 0.85 -12.88
CA HIS A 248 -11.73 -0.24 -12.93
C HIS A 248 -12.85 -0.02 -11.89
N GLY A 249 -14.07 -0.42 -12.21
CA GLY A 249 -15.19 -0.36 -11.27
C GLY A 249 -15.11 -1.49 -10.24
N LEU A 250 -15.26 -1.15 -8.96
CA LEU A 250 -15.37 -2.08 -7.85
C LEU A 250 -16.79 -2.02 -7.27
N CYS A 251 -17.48 -3.16 -7.28
CA CYS A 251 -18.78 -3.35 -6.62
C CYS A 251 -18.56 -4.20 -5.36
N LEU A 252 -19.03 -3.72 -4.21
CA LEU A 252 -18.88 -4.43 -2.92
C LEU A 252 -20.13 -5.23 -2.52
N LYS A 253 -21.18 -5.19 -3.34
CA LYS A 253 -22.42 -5.96 -3.17
C LYS A 253 -22.36 -7.32 -3.83
#